data_AF-A0A3A5Q5E0-F1
#
_entry.id   AF-A0A3A5Q5E0-F1
#
_cell.length_a   1.000
_cell.length_b   1.000
_cell.length_c   1.000
_cell.angle_alpha   90.00
_cell.angle_beta   90.00
_cell.angle_gamma   90.00
#
_symmetry.space_group_name_H-M   'P 1'
#
loop_
_entity.id
_entity.type
_entity.pdbx_description
1 polymer ?
#
loop_
_entity_poly.entity_id
_entity_poly.type
_entity_poly.pdbx_seq_one_letter_code
_entity_poly.pdbx_strand_id
1 'polypeptide(L)'
;MTLKNLRSFLKFDKSFFEKKEFVYLNCRLTQDNHLKVTLLIVEDNTEYQNEQNNLGEQVVITVLNKGIDDYSSFKPLQTVCKVVNISKATVYGEYQNQLSITADVILDSQGNKQHEKS
;
A
#
# COMPACT_ATOMS: atom_id res chain seq x y z
N MET A 1 -2.39 5.71 12.78
CA MET A 1 -1.52 4.52 12.71
C MET A 1 -0.35 4.86 11.81
N THR A 2 0.86 4.46 12.20
CA THR A 2 2.13 4.94 11.61
C THR A 2 2.97 3.73 11.23
N LEU A 3 3.53 3.74 10.02
CA LEU A 3 4.40 2.68 9.53
C LEU A 3 5.68 2.62 10.38
N LYS A 4 5.76 1.62 11.27
CA LYS A 4 6.78 1.49 12.32
C LYS A 4 8.20 1.46 11.76
N ASN A 5 8.38 0.86 10.58
CA ASN A 5 9.69 0.70 9.95
C ASN A 5 9.88 1.50 8.67
N LEU A 6 9.09 2.57 8.45
CA LEU A 6 9.27 3.40 7.26
C LEU A 6 10.63 4.10 7.23
N ARG A 7 11.18 4.47 8.41
CA ARG A 7 12.51 5.08 8.53
C ARG A 7 13.64 4.18 8.04
N SER A 8 13.45 2.86 8.00
CA SER A 8 14.42 1.94 7.38
C SER A 8 14.57 2.18 5.87
N PHE A 9 13.70 2.97 5.25
CA PHE A 9 13.69 3.29 3.82
C PHE A 9 13.99 4.80 3.58
N LEU A 10 15.09 5.31 4.16
CA LEU A 10 15.50 6.73 4.03
C LEU A 10 15.59 7.22 2.58
N LYS A 11 15.92 6.33 1.65
CA LYS A 11 15.59 6.47 0.22
C LYS A 11 14.43 5.53 -0.06
N PHE A 12 13.22 6.06 -0.06
CA PHE A 12 12.06 5.22 -0.34
C PHE A 12 12.09 4.82 -1.82
N ASP A 13 12.39 3.55 -2.07
CA ASP A 13 12.36 2.92 -3.38
C ASP A 13 11.32 1.79 -3.41
N LYS A 14 11.21 1.11 -4.55
CA LYS A 14 10.24 0.01 -4.75
C LYS A 14 10.41 -1.13 -3.74
N SER A 15 11.57 -1.25 -3.08
CA SER A 15 11.88 -2.36 -2.16
C SER A 15 10.92 -2.46 -0.98
N PHE A 16 10.32 -1.34 -0.55
CA PHE A 16 9.32 -1.35 0.52
C PHE A 16 8.17 -2.32 0.21
N PHE A 17 7.73 -2.37 -1.05
CA PHE A 17 6.57 -3.13 -1.49
C PHE A 17 6.89 -4.56 -1.94
N GLU A 18 8.14 -4.87 -2.30
CA GLU A 18 8.51 -6.14 -2.93
C GLU A 18 8.31 -7.37 -2.03
N LYS A 19 8.45 -7.18 -0.72
CA LYS A 19 8.31 -8.25 0.29
C LYS A 19 7.01 -8.13 1.10
N LYS A 20 6.02 -7.41 0.57
CA LYS A 20 4.74 -7.18 1.25
C LYS A 20 3.59 -7.61 0.38
N GLU A 21 2.59 -8.22 1.02
CA GLU A 21 1.29 -8.44 0.42
C GLU A 21 0.28 -7.41 0.95
N PHE A 22 -0.55 -6.90 0.05
CA PHE A 22 -1.54 -5.89 0.35
C PHE A 22 -2.93 -6.38 -0.03
N VAL A 23 -3.91 -6.10 0.83
CA VAL A 23 -5.33 -6.22 0.46
C VAL A 23 -5.97 -4.84 0.40
N TYR A 24 -6.94 -4.70 -0.50
CA TYR A 24 -7.78 -3.52 -0.60
C TYR A 24 -8.60 -3.30 0.68
N LEU A 25 -8.74 -2.05 1.13
CA LEU A 25 -9.68 -1.67 2.19
C LEU A 25 -10.80 -0.77 1.68
N ASN A 26 -10.46 0.34 1.03
CA ASN A 26 -11.42 1.29 0.47
C ASN A 26 -10.73 2.24 -0.50
N CYS A 27 -11.53 3.03 -1.20
CA CYS A 27 -11.06 4.22 -1.90
C CYS A 27 -12.00 5.41 -1.63
N ARG A 28 -11.45 6.62 -1.74
CA ARG A 28 -12.20 7.87 -1.59
C ARG A 28 -11.58 8.99 -2.40
N LEU A 29 -12.40 9.93 -2.86
CA LEU A 29 -11.92 11.20 -3.39
C LEU A 29 -11.66 12.17 -2.23
N THR A 30 -10.55 12.91 -2.29
CA THR A 30 -10.32 14.05 -1.41
C THR A 30 -11.11 15.27 -1.89
N GLN A 31 -11.16 16.32 -1.06
CA GLN A 31 -11.76 17.60 -1.45
C GLN A 31 -11.11 18.17 -2.73
N ASP A 32 -9.80 17.98 -2.89
CA ASP A 32 -9.05 18.39 -4.09
C ASP A 32 -9.17 17.41 -5.28
N ASN A 33 -10.18 16.53 -5.26
CA ASN A 33 -10.46 15.55 -6.32
C ASN A 33 -9.31 14.56 -6.63
N HIS A 34 -8.45 14.28 -5.65
CA HIS A 34 -7.46 13.22 -5.76
C HIS A 34 -8.03 11.90 -5.24
N LEU A 35 -7.91 10.83 -6.03
CA LEU A 35 -8.30 9.50 -5.60
C LEU A 35 -7.26 8.93 -4.63
N LYS A 36 -7.72 8.51 -3.46
CA LYS A 36 -6.93 7.82 -2.45
C LYS A 36 -7.42 6.38 -2.32
N VAL A 37 -6.51 5.42 -2.48
CA VAL A 37 -6.76 4.00 -2.26
C VAL A 37 -6.05 3.57 -0.98
N THR A 38 -6.79 2.99 -0.04
CA THR A 38 -6.25 2.49 1.22
C THR A 38 -6.02 1.00 1.11
N LEU A 39 -4.80 0.57 1.39
CA LEU A 39 -4.37 -0.83 1.42
C LEU A 39 -3.98 -1.22 2.84
N LEU A 40 -4.17 -2.50 3.19
CA LEU A 40 -3.69 -3.11 4.43
C LEU A 40 -2.52 -4.04 4.12
N ILE A 41 -1.44 -3.95 4.89
CA ILE A 41 -0.33 -4.90 4.83
C ILE A 41 -0.77 -6.18 5.57
N VAL A 42 -0.92 -7.28 4.82
CA VAL A 42 -1.32 -8.60 5.36
C VAL A 42 -0.15 -9.58 5.45
N GLU A 43 0.96 -9.26 4.79
CA GLU A 43 2.23 -9.98 4.92
C GLU A 43 3.39 -8.97 4.81
N ASP A 44 4.43 -9.14 5.64
CA ASP A 44 5.65 -8.33 5.58
C ASP A 44 6.87 -9.20 5.88
N ASN A 45 7.51 -9.70 4.82
CA ASN A 45 8.71 -10.55 4.88
C ASN A 45 10.01 -9.74 4.85
N THR A 46 9.94 -8.46 5.18
CA THR A 46 11.13 -7.61 5.22
C THR A 46 11.91 -7.88 6.49
N GLU A 47 13.22 -8.11 6.36
CA GLU A 47 14.12 -8.20 7.50
C GLU A 47 14.48 -6.80 7.98
N TYR A 48 13.95 -6.41 9.13
CA TYR A 48 14.27 -5.15 9.80
C TYR A 48 15.39 -5.33 10.83
N GLN A 49 16.06 -4.24 11.21
CA GLN A 49 17.07 -4.24 12.27
C GLN A 49 16.45 -4.25 13.69
N ASN A 50 15.16 -4.50 13.80
CA ASN A 50 14.42 -4.57 15.06
C ASN A 50 13.38 -5.70 15.01
N GLU A 51 12.73 -5.96 16.14
CA GLU A 51 11.75 -7.05 16.31
C GLU A 51 10.35 -6.73 15.74
N GLN A 52 10.15 -5.54 15.17
CA GLN A 52 8.84 -5.10 14.66
C GLN A 52 8.78 -5.21 13.13
N ASN A 53 7.58 -5.38 12.59
CA ASN A 53 7.29 -5.25 11.15
C ASN A 53 6.11 -4.29 10.92
N ASN A 54 5.68 -4.10 9.67
CA ASN A 54 4.52 -3.25 9.34
C ASN A 54 3.23 -4.05 9.14
N LEU A 55 3.17 -5.31 9.59
CA LEU A 55 1.97 -6.13 9.49
C LEU A 55 0.79 -5.44 10.19
N GLY A 56 -0.36 -5.38 9.51
CA GLY A 56 -1.56 -4.72 10.02
C GLY A 56 -1.57 -3.20 9.86
N GLU A 57 -0.49 -2.59 9.38
CA GLU A 57 -0.46 -1.16 9.08
C GLU A 57 -1.10 -0.87 7.71
N GLN A 58 -1.63 0.36 7.57
CA GLN A 58 -2.26 0.81 6.33
C GLN A 58 -1.33 1.68 5.50
N VAL A 59 -1.46 1.57 4.18
CA VAL A 59 -0.80 2.46 3.22
C VAL A 59 -1.86 3.15 2.38
N VAL A 60 -1.80 4.48 2.30
CA VAL A 60 -2.73 5.28 1.51
C VAL A 60 -2.02 5.77 0.25
N ILE A 61 -2.47 5.29 -0.90
CA ILE A 61 -1.89 5.59 -2.21
C ILE A 61 -2.71 6.67 -2.92
N THR A 62 -2.05 7.72 -3.42
CA THR A 62 -2.65 8.63 -4.38
C THR A 62 -2.62 8.00 -5.76
N VAL A 63 -3.77 7.84 -6.40
CA VAL A 63 -3.86 7.29 -7.76
C VAL A 63 -4.32 8.40 -8.70
N LEU A 64 -3.61 8.57 -9.81
CA LEU A 64 -3.92 9.59 -10.81
C LEU A 64 -4.72 8.98 -11.95
N ASN A 65 -5.49 9.83 -12.65
CA ASN A 65 -6.25 9.46 -13.86
C ASN A 65 -7.21 8.27 -13.67
N LYS A 66 -7.70 8.04 -12.44
CA LYS A 66 -8.71 7.03 -12.10
C LYS A 66 -9.78 7.63 -11.18
N GLY A 67 -10.98 7.09 -11.24
CA GLY A 67 -12.11 7.37 -10.36
C GLY A 67 -12.40 6.24 -9.37
N ILE A 68 -13.43 6.43 -8.55
CA ILE A 68 -13.91 5.42 -7.60
C ILE A 68 -14.38 4.16 -8.34
N ASP A 69 -15.04 4.33 -9.50
CA ASP A 69 -15.62 3.23 -10.27
C ASP A 69 -14.57 2.25 -10.82
N ASP A 70 -13.32 2.70 -11.02
CA ASP A 70 -12.19 1.83 -11.40
C ASP A 70 -11.88 0.76 -10.33
N TYR A 71 -12.34 0.96 -9.09
CA TYR A 71 -12.17 0.04 -7.97
C TYR A 71 -13.48 -0.62 -7.52
N SER A 72 -14.56 -0.50 -8.30
CA SER A 72 -15.88 -1.06 -7.97
C SER A 72 -15.89 -2.58 -7.77
N SER A 73 -14.98 -3.31 -8.43
CA SER A 73 -14.81 -4.76 -8.29
C SER A 73 -13.94 -5.17 -7.12
N PHE A 74 -13.23 -4.23 -6.48
CA PHE A 74 -12.32 -4.52 -5.37
C PHE A 74 -13.14 -4.68 -4.09
N LYS A 75 -12.96 -5.82 -3.44
CA LYS A 75 -13.65 -6.19 -2.20
C LYS A 75 -12.72 -5.98 -1.00
N PRO A 76 -13.14 -5.21 0.01
CA PRO A 76 -12.35 -5.00 1.22
C PRO A 76 -11.92 -6.33 1.85
N LEU A 77 -10.64 -6.41 2.23
CA LEU A 77 -10.00 -7.58 2.85
C LEU A 77 -9.96 -8.86 2.00
N GLN A 78 -10.44 -8.83 0.75
CA GLN A 78 -10.46 -10.00 -0.14
C GLN A 78 -9.62 -9.79 -1.39
N THR A 79 -9.60 -8.58 -1.92
CA THR A 79 -8.86 -8.29 -3.14
C THR A 79 -7.40 -8.03 -2.84
N VAL A 80 -6.53 -8.97 -3.24
CA VAL A 80 -5.07 -8.78 -3.18
C VAL A 80 -4.65 -7.77 -4.24
N CYS A 81 -3.80 -6.82 -3.83
CA CYS A 81 -3.41 -5.66 -4.59
C CYS A 81 -1.89 -5.58 -4.72
N LYS A 82 -1.45 -5.02 -5.85
CA LYS A 82 -0.06 -4.64 -6.07
C LYS A 82 0.06 -3.14 -6.35
N VAL A 83 1.07 -2.52 -5.75
CA VAL A 83 1.46 -1.13 -6.03
C VAL A 83 2.49 -1.12 -7.15
N VAL A 84 2.20 -0.43 -8.25
CA VAL A 84 3.06 -0.35 -9.44
C VAL A 84 3.21 1.10 -9.92
N ASN A 85 4.13 1.34 -10.86
CA ASN A 85 4.33 2.67 -11.49
C ASN A 85 4.44 3.83 -10.49
N ILE A 86 5.24 3.66 -9.43
CA ILE A 86 5.47 4.71 -8.42
C ILE A 86 6.07 5.93 -9.12
N SER A 87 5.33 7.05 -9.11
CA SER A 87 5.73 8.31 -9.74
C SER A 87 6.35 9.28 -8.73
N LYS A 88 5.89 9.23 -7.48
CA LYS A 88 6.43 10.04 -6.38
C LYS A 88 6.28 9.30 -5.07
N ALA A 89 7.32 9.32 -4.24
CA ALA A 89 7.24 8.87 -2.87
C ALA A 89 8.11 9.75 -1.97
N THR A 90 7.61 10.09 -0.80
CA THR A 90 8.32 10.94 0.17
C THR A 90 7.99 10.47 1.57
N VAL A 91 9.04 10.12 2.32
CA VAL A 91 8.95 9.86 3.75
C VAL A 91 9.11 11.19 4.48
N TYR A 92 8.19 11.49 5.39
CA TYR A 92 8.14 12.76 6.11
C TYR A 92 7.68 12.59 7.57
N GLY A 93 7.56 13.72 8.27
CA GLY A 93 7.29 13.77 9.70
C GLY A 93 8.58 13.71 10.53
N GLU A 94 8.52 14.23 11.76
CA GLU A 94 9.70 14.31 12.66
C GLU A 94 10.35 12.94 12.90
N TYR A 95 9.53 11.88 12.97
CA TYR A 95 9.97 10.51 13.17
C TYR A 95 10.18 9.72 11.87
N GLN A 96 10.00 10.35 10.70
CA GLN A 96 10.11 9.71 9.38
C GLN A 96 9.23 8.45 9.24
N ASN A 97 8.02 8.51 9.80
CA ASN A 97 7.05 7.41 9.86
C ASN A 97 5.77 7.68 9.06
N GLN A 98 5.77 8.75 8.25
CA GLN A 98 4.67 9.10 7.36
C GLN A 98 5.11 8.98 5.91
N LEU A 99 4.27 8.39 5.07
CA LEU A 99 4.52 8.19 3.64
C LEU A 99 3.50 8.98 2.82
N SER A 100 4.01 9.83 1.93
CA SER A 100 3.21 10.40 0.84
C SER A 100 3.64 9.71 -0.44
N ILE A 101 2.71 9.04 -1.12
CA ILE A 101 3.01 8.27 -2.33
C ILE A 101 1.93 8.48 -3.40
N THR A 102 2.40 8.54 -4.64
CA THR A 102 1.61 8.53 -5.87
C THR A 102 2.05 7.36 -6.72
N ALA A 103 1.12 6.46 -7.04
CA ALA A 103 1.37 5.22 -7.75
C ALA A 103 0.06 4.65 -8.33
N ASP A 104 0.16 3.58 -9.10
CA ASP A 104 -1.00 2.78 -9.53
C ASP A 104 -1.25 1.63 -8.55
N VAL A 105 -2.52 1.31 -8.34
CA VAL A 105 -2.97 0.11 -7.63
C VAL A 105 -3.69 -0.81 -8.62
N ILE A 106 -3.27 -2.07 -8.69
CA ILE A 106 -3.83 -3.08 -9.57
C ILE A 106 -4.13 -4.37 -8.80
N LEU A 107 -4.98 -5.23 -9.36
CA LEU A 107 -5.19 -6.59 -8.88
C LEU A 107 -3.88 -7.38 -8.93
N ASP A 108 -3.53 -8.07 -7.84
CA ASP A 108 -2.49 -9.09 -7.89
C ASP A 108 -3.07 -10.44 -8.33
N SER A 109 -3.00 -10.69 -9.64
CA SER A 109 -3.46 -11.94 -10.25
C SER A 109 -2.69 -13.20 -9.79
N GLN A 110 -1.53 -13.04 -9.11
CA GLN A 110 -0.77 -14.16 -8.56
C GLN A 110 -1.09 -14.42 -7.08
N GLY A 111 -1.37 -13.38 -6.29
CA GLY A 111 -1.76 -13.50 -4.87
C GLY A 111 -3.12 -14.19 -4.67
N ASN A 112 -4.09 -13.92 -5.55
CA ASN A 112 -5.43 -14.53 -5.46
C ASN A 112 -5.44 -16.07 -5.65
N LYS A 113 -4.38 -16.68 -6.21
CA LYS A 113 -4.32 -18.14 -6.39
C LYS A 113 -3.98 -18.90 -5.10
N GLN A 114 -3.41 -18.23 -4.09
CA GLN A 114 -3.05 -18.88 -2.83
C GLN A 114 -4.23 -19.00 -1.86
N HIS A 115 -5.24 -18.15 -2.00
CA HIS A 115 -6.43 -18.14 -1.13
C HIS A 115 -7.61 -19.00 -1.64
N GLU A 116 -7.51 -19.62 -2.81
CA GLU A 116 -8.54 -20.55 -3.34
C GLU A 116 -8.34 -22.02 -2.89
N LYS A 117 -7.35 -22.30 -2.03
CA LYS A 117 -7.19 -23.62 -1.41
C LYS A 117 -7.40 -23.54 0.10
N SER A 118 -8.65 -23.56 0.54
CA SER A 118 -9.04 -23.94 1.90
C SER A 118 -10.44 -24.54 1.88
#